data_AF-A0A167CL89-F1
#
_entry.id   AF-A0A167CL89-F1
#
_cell.length_a   1.000
_cell.length_b   1.000
_cell.length_c   1.000
_cell.angle_alpha   90.00
_cell.angle_beta   90.00
_cell.angle_gamma   90.00
#
_symmetry.space_group_name_H-M   'P 1'
#
loop_
_entity.id
_entity.type
_entity.pdbx_description
1 polymer ?
#
loop_
_entity_poly.entity_id
_entity_poly.type
_entity_poly.pdbx_seq_one_letter_code
_entity_poly.pdbx_strand_id
1 'polypeptide(L)'
;MGIGRRGNQVNVIDFGLAKKFRDPRTYMHIPYRENKNLTGTARYASINTHLGVEQSRRDDLESLAYVLIYFCRGSLPWQGLKAQTKKEKYDRIMEKKMTTSTEALTRGLPCEFTIILNYARSLTFDDKPDYLYLHRVVRELFNRQGYQYDYVFDWTIYKHHQQKQAENNGANGSNAKNNNGGTGGAGAGATGGASVTNNGNAAALPSSSQPKLLGGPSQSGQAVNQSSSAQAQAQAQAQAAQAQVQAQAQAQMAQAQAQLQAQAQLQRQQQVLAGNGQGHVSHPSSSNLHNEATGGYYRGYDDSMARYNKSGSPQEQGGQAHPQAKRQDSDPLIDALQLGNQAWL
;
A
#
# COMPACT_ATOMS: atom_id res chain seq x y z
N MET A 1 -2.26 11.25 -12.41
CA MET A 1 -3.20 12.38 -12.55
C MET A 1 -3.86 12.33 -13.91
N GLY A 2 -5.13 12.75 -14.02
CA GLY A 2 -5.77 12.93 -15.33
C GLY A 2 -5.14 14.07 -16.13
N ILE A 3 -5.68 14.32 -17.32
CA ILE A 3 -5.19 15.33 -18.26
C ILE A 3 -6.23 16.43 -18.47
N GLY A 4 -5.76 17.64 -18.81
CA GLY A 4 -6.61 18.80 -19.07
C GLY A 4 -7.55 19.10 -17.90
N ARG A 5 -8.86 19.17 -18.17
CA ARG A 5 -9.91 19.45 -17.17
C ARG A 5 -10.01 18.40 -16.05
N ARG A 6 -9.43 17.20 -16.23
CA ARG A 6 -9.36 16.14 -15.22
C ARG A 6 -8.00 16.11 -14.52
N GLY A 7 -7.22 17.20 -14.60
CA GLY A 7 -5.87 17.30 -14.04
C GLY A 7 -5.80 17.05 -12.54
N ASN A 8 -6.90 17.30 -11.81
CA ASN A 8 -7.03 17.06 -10.39
C ASN A 8 -7.49 15.63 -10.01
N GLN A 9 -7.85 14.80 -10.98
CA GLN A 9 -8.33 13.44 -10.73
C GLN A 9 -7.16 12.46 -10.60
N VAL A 10 -7.12 11.71 -9.50
CA VAL A 10 -6.23 10.55 -9.33
C VAL A 10 -6.90 9.33 -9.96
N ASN A 11 -6.19 8.64 -10.85
CA ASN A 11 -6.67 7.41 -11.49
C ASN A 11 -5.84 6.23 -10.99
N VAL A 12 -6.50 5.11 -10.72
CA VAL A 12 -5.86 3.81 -10.46
C VAL A 12 -5.79 3.06 -11.79
N ILE A 13 -4.63 2.48 -12.10
CA ILE A 13 -4.34 1.81 -13.37
C ILE A 13 -3.65 0.46 -13.09
N ASP A 14 -3.40 -0.28 -14.17
CA ASP A 14 -2.70 -1.58 -14.15
C ASP A 14 -3.40 -2.63 -13.28
N PHE A 15 -4.52 -3.14 -13.81
CA PHE A 15 -5.26 -4.24 -13.21
C PHE A 15 -4.69 -5.63 -13.60
N GLY A 16 -3.44 -5.70 -14.11
CA GLY A 16 -2.84 -6.97 -14.57
C GLY A 16 -2.61 -8.00 -13.47
N LEU A 17 -2.51 -7.54 -12.21
CA LEU A 17 -2.42 -8.39 -11.01
C LEU A 17 -3.74 -8.45 -10.22
N ALA A 18 -4.79 -7.77 -10.70
CA ALA A 18 -6.06 -7.72 -9.99
C ALA A 18 -6.68 -9.12 -9.94
N LYS A 19 -7.29 -9.43 -8.79
CA LYS A 19 -7.94 -10.71 -8.55
C LYS A 19 -9.28 -10.50 -7.88
N LYS A 20 -10.27 -11.27 -8.31
CA LYS A 20 -11.58 -11.32 -7.65
C LYS A 20 -11.42 -11.92 -6.25
N PHE A 21 -11.84 -11.17 -5.22
CA PHE A 21 -11.77 -11.59 -3.81
C PHE A 21 -13.09 -12.15 -3.27
N ARG A 22 -14.20 -12.01 -4.02
CA ARG A 22 -15.50 -12.54 -3.64
C ARG A 22 -16.34 -12.91 -4.87
N ASP A 23 -17.29 -13.79 -4.69
CA ASP A 23 -18.31 -14.03 -5.70
C ASP A 23 -19.21 -12.78 -5.87
N PRO A 24 -19.52 -12.33 -7.11
CA PRO A 24 -20.32 -11.11 -7.33
C PRO A 24 -21.82 -11.30 -7.06
N ARG A 25 -22.32 -12.54 -6.98
CA ARG A 25 -23.74 -12.84 -6.74
C ARG A 25 -24.00 -13.19 -5.28
N THR A 26 -23.16 -14.04 -4.70
CA THR A 26 -23.33 -14.50 -3.32
C THR A 26 -22.59 -13.63 -2.30
N TYR A 27 -21.68 -12.78 -2.77
CA TYR A 27 -20.75 -12.00 -1.94
C TYR A 27 -19.85 -12.84 -1.03
N MET A 28 -19.79 -14.15 -1.24
CA MET A 28 -18.94 -15.05 -0.47
C MET A 28 -17.47 -14.74 -0.75
N HIS A 29 -16.71 -14.48 0.30
CA HIS A 29 -15.28 -14.20 0.22
C HIS A 29 -14.51 -15.44 -0.25
N ILE A 30 -13.40 -15.24 -0.96
CA ILE A 30 -12.47 -16.33 -1.25
C ILE A 30 -11.96 -16.94 0.07
N PRO A 31 -11.67 -18.26 0.10
CA PRO A 31 -11.15 -18.89 1.31
C PRO A 31 -9.72 -18.41 1.59
N TYR A 32 -9.35 -18.40 2.87
CA TYR A 32 -7.98 -18.16 3.31
C TYR A 32 -7.04 -19.24 2.74
N ARG A 33 -5.86 -18.82 2.26
CA ARG A 33 -4.82 -19.72 1.74
C ARG A 33 -3.45 -19.17 2.09
N GLU A 34 -2.50 -20.07 2.26
CA GLU A 34 -1.08 -19.77 2.49
C GLU A 34 -0.21 -20.36 1.37
N ASN A 35 1.11 -20.28 1.53
CA ASN A 35 2.11 -20.80 0.58
C ASN A 35 2.02 -20.17 -0.82
N LYS A 36 1.58 -18.91 -0.89
CA LYS A 36 1.59 -18.11 -2.12
C LYS A 36 2.98 -17.52 -2.33
N ASN A 37 3.41 -17.42 -3.59
CA ASN A 37 4.58 -16.62 -3.92
C ASN A 37 4.28 -15.13 -3.75
N LEU A 38 5.30 -14.37 -3.36
CA LEU A 38 5.23 -12.91 -3.36
C LEU A 38 4.86 -12.41 -4.76
N THR A 39 3.76 -11.66 -4.85
CA THR A 39 3.31 -10.98 -6.07
C THR A 39 3.34 -9.47 -5.87
N GLY A 40 3.53 -8.72 -6.96
CA GLY A 40 3.61 -7.26 -6.92
C GLY A 40 4.96 -6.71 -6.44
N THR A 41 4.94 -5.46 -6.00
CA THR A 41 6.15 -4.72 -5.63
C THR A 41 6.47 -4.92 -4.14
N ALA A 42 7.54 -5.67 -3.84
CA ALA A 42 7.97 -6.00 -2.47
C ALA A 42 8.05 -4.79 -1.50
N ARG A 43 8.38 -3.60 -2.03
CA ARG A 43 8.46 -2.35 -1.26
C ARG A 43 7.11 -2.00 -0.60
N TYR A 44 6.01 -2.16 -1.31
CA TYR A 44 4.68 -1.75 -0.85
C TYR A 44 3.80 -2.93 -0.44
N ALA A 45 4.18 -4.17 -0.77
CA ALA A 45 3.42 -5.37 -0.37
C ALA A 45 3.19 -5.43 1.16
N SER A 46 2.02 -5.92 1.60
CA SER A 46 1.73 -6.13 3.01
C SER A 46 2.67 -7.17 3.65
N ILE A 47 2.75 -7.20 4.97
CA ILE A 47 3.48 -8.25 5.70
C ILE A 47 2.90 -9.64 5.37
N ASN A 48 1.57 -9.76 5.28
CA ASN A 48 0.90 -11.01 4.92
C ASN A 48 1.32 -11.53 3.54
N THR A 49 1.46 -10.64 2.55
CA THR A 49 1.94 -11.03 1.21
C THR A 49 3.36 -11.58 1.25
N HIS A 50 4.24 -11.04 2.11
CA HIS A 50 5.59 -11.57 2.33
C HIS A 50 5.57 -12.94 3.02
N LEU A 51 4.63 -13.16 3.94
CA LEU A 51 4.40 -14.45 4.60
C LEU A 51 3.73 -15.50 3.70
N GLY A 52 3.44 -15.16 2.44
CA GLY A 52 2.81 -16.06 1.48
C GLY A 52 1.33 -16.31 1.76
N VAL A 53 0.67 -15.41 2.49
CA VAL A 53 -0.78 -15.44 2.69
C VAL A 53 -1.47 -14.85 1.45
N GLU A 54 -2.60 -15.43 1.06
CA GLU A 54 -3.45 -14.91 -0.01
C GLU A 54 -3.89 -13.48 0.31
N GLN A 55 -3.87 -12.61 -0.70
CA GLN A 55 -4.22 -11.19 -0.52
C GLN A 55 -5.73 -10.98 -0.47
N SER A 56 -6.13 -9.97 0.28
CA SER A 56 -7.50 -9.51 0.47
C SER A 56 -7.54 -7.98 0.55
N ARG A 57 -8.72 -7.41 0.86
CA ARG A 57 -8.93 -5.96 0.96
C ARG A 57 -8.01 -5.27 1.97
N ARG A 58 -7.62 -5.94 3.06
CA ARG A 58 -6.72 -5.35 4.09
C ARG A 58 -5.31 -5.10 3.55
N ASP A 59 -4.87 -5.95 2.63
CA ASP A 59 -3.51 -5.89 2.08
C ASP A 59 -3.33 -4.69 1.14
N ASP A 60 -4.39 -4.33 0.40
CA ASP A 60 -4.43 -3.09 -0.39
C ASP A 60 -4.36 -1.84 0.50
N LEU A 61 -5.04 -1.84 1.66
CA LEU A 61 -5.00 -0.73 2.61
C LEU A 61 -3.64 -0.59 3.30
N GLU A 62 -3.02 -1.69 3.70
CA GLU A 62 -1.66 -1.67 4.26
C GLU A 62 -0.66 -1.15 3.21
N SER A 63 -0.81 -1.59 1.96
CA SER A 63 0.02 -1.12 0.85
C SER A 63 -0.16 0.37 0.58
N LEU A 64 -1.40 0.87 0.61
CA LEU A 64 -1.70 2.30 0.49
C LEU A 64 -1.07 3.11 1.62
N ALA A 65 -1.13 2.63 2.87
CA ALA A 65 -0.49 3.28 4.00
C ALA A 65 1.02 3.42 3.80
N TYR A 66 1.70 2.36 3.30
CA TYR A 66 3.12 2.45 2.97
C TYR A 66 3.42 3.46 1.85
N VAL A 67 2.57 3.58 0.85
CA VAL A 67 2.71 4.58 -0.23
C VAL A 67 2.56 6.01 0.32
N LEU A 68 1.58 6.26 1.17
CA LEU A 68 1.38 7.58 1.80
C LEU A 68 2.56 7.96 2.71
N ILE A 69 3.03 7.02 3.54
CA ILE A 69 4.21 7.23 4.39
C ILE A 69 5.45 7.48 3.53
N TYR A 70 5.60 6.76 2.42
CA TYR A 70 6.68 6.96 1.47
C TYR A 70 6.68 8.38 0.88
N PHE A 71 5.51 8.92 0.50
CA PHE A 71 5.41 10.29 0.00
C PHE A 71 5.87 11.32 1.05
N CYS A 72 5.48 11.16 2.31
CA CYS A 72 5.88 12.09 3.37
C CYS A 72 7.36 11.98 3.77
N ARG A 73 7.96 10.79 3.69
CA ARG A 73 9.34 10.53 4.14
C ARG A 73 10.38 10.56 3.02
N GLY A 74 9.94 10.43 1.76
CA GLY A 74 10.80 10.20 0.60
C GLY A 74 11.43 8.80 0.51
N SER A 75 11.45 8.05 1.62
CA SER A 75 11.96 6.67 1.67
C SER A 75 11.34 5.85 2.80
N LEU A 76 11.37 4.52 2.63
CA LEU A 76 10.96 3.51 3.60
C LEU A 76 12.20 2.78 4.15
N PRO A 77 12.21 2.36 5.44
CA PRO A 77 13.37 1.77 6.10
C PRO A 77 13.93 0.48 5.47
N TRP A 78 13.12 -0.20 4.65
CA TRP A 78 13.48 -1.43 3.94
C TRP A 78 13.91 -1.19 2.48
N GLN A 79 14.19 0.07 2.10
CA GLN A 79 14.79 0.39 0.80
C GLN A 79 16.32 0.24 0.82
N GLY A 80 16.92 -0.07 -0.32
CA GLY A 80 18.37 -0.10 -0.49
C GLY A 80 19.09 -1.28 0.18
N LEU A 81 18.35 -2.25 0.72
CA LEU A 81 18.93 -3.46 1.32
C LEU A 81 19.68 -4.27 0.25
N LYS A 82 20.96 -4.51 0.51
CA LYS A 82 21.83 -5.36 -0.33
C LYS A 82 21.48 -6.83 -0.09
N ALA A 83 21.58 -7.67 -1.11
CA ALA A 83 21.42 -9.12 -1.04
C ALA A 83 22.06 -9.75 -2.30
N GLN A 84 22.50 -11.00 -2.22
CA GLN A 84 23.08 -11.73 -3.35
C GLN A 84 22.01 -12.32 -4.25
N THR A 85 20.87 -12.73 -3.67
CA THR A 85 19.76 -13.33 -4.41
C THR A 85 18.46 -12.52 -4.26
N LYS A 86 17.54 -12.70 -5.21
CA LYS A 86 16.21 -12.10 -5.14
C LYS A 86 15.42 -12.57 -3.93
N LYS A 87 15.53 -13.87 -3.58
CA LYS A 87 14.90 -14.46 -2.40
C LYS A 87 15.41 -13.80 -1.13
N GLU A 88 16.73 -13.77 -0.96
CA GLU A 88 17.36 -13.12 0.20
C GLU A 88 16.99 -11.63 0.29
N LYS A 89 16.88 -10.93 -0.84
CA LYS A 89 16.42 -9.54 -0.86
C LYS A 89 15.01 -9.38 -0.29
N TYR A 90 14.10 -10.30 -0.64
CA TYR A 90 12.73 -10.29 -0.14
C TYR A 90 12.68 -10.66 1.34
N ASP A 91 13.44 -11.65 1.76
CA ASP A 91 13.54 -12.06 3.17
C ASP A 91 14.04 -10.89 4.04
N ARG A 92 15.08 -10.16 3.60
CA ARG A 92 15.59 -8.96 4.29
C ARG A 92 14.56 -7.83 4.35
N ILE A 93 13.78 -7.63 3.28
CA ILE A 93 12.69 -6.62 3.27
C ILE A 93 11.60 -7.01 4.26
N MET A 94 11.17 -8.28 4.25
CA MET A 94 10.17 -8.83 5.17
C MET A 94 10.62 -8.66 6.62
N GLU A 95 11.82 -9.12 6.95
CA GLU A 95 12.41 -8.99 8.29
C GLU A 95 12.45 -7.53 8.73
N LYS A 96 12.90 -6.63 7.85
CA LYS A 96 12.94 -5.19 8.16
C LYS A 96 11.55 -4.59 8.37
N LYS A 97 10.52 -5.05 7.64
CA LYS A 97 9.12 -4.64 7.83
C LYS A 97 8.56 -5.10 9.18
N MET A 98 8.82 -6.35 9.55
CA MET A 98 8.33 -6.93 10.81
C MET A 98 9.02 -6.34 12.04
N THR A 99 10.32 -6.03 11.94
CA THR A 99 11.10 -5.44 13.04
C THR A 99 10.91 -3.93 13.18
N THR A 100 10.40 -3.25 12.16
CA THR A 100 10.09 -1.81 12.25
C THR A 100 8.68 -1.64 12.82
N SER A 101 8.58 -1.17 14.07
CA SER A 101 7.29 -0.86 14.69
C SER A 101 6.53 0.22 13.91
N THR A 102 5.20 0.23 14.01
CA THR A 102 4.36 1.26 13.38
C THR A 102 4.81 2.66 13.83
N GLU A 103 5.05 2.84 15.13
CA GLU A 103 5.45 4.11 15.75
C GLU A 103 6.82 4.57 15.26
N ALA A 104 7.77 3.64 15.08
CA ALA A 104 9.07 3.95 14.52
C ALA A 104 8.97 4.39 13.06
N LEU A 105 8.11 3.73 12.27
CA LEU A 105 7.90 4.03 10.86
C LEU A 105 7.24 5.41 10.67
N THR A 106 6.26 5.74 11.51
CA THR A 106 5.48 6.99 11.43
C THR A 106 6.04 8.09 12.32
N ARG A 107 7.23 7.93 12.90
CA ARG A 107 7.85 8.93 13.77
C ARG A 107 8.00 10.27 13.05
N GLY A 108 7.48 11.32 13.66
CA GLY A 108 7.49 12.69 13.14
C GLY A 108 6.37 12.99 12.13
N LEU A 109 5.51 12.02 11.82
CA LEU A 109 4.29 12.23 11.04
C LEU A 109 3.09 12.43 11.98
N PRO A 110 1.98 13.03 11.50
CA PRO A 110 0.71 13.05 12.23
C PRO A 110 0.27 11.63 12.65
N CYS A 111 -0.38 11.52 13.81
CA CYS A 111 -0.76 10.22 14.39
C CYS A 111 -1.74 9.42 13.53
N GLU A 112 -2.47 10.09 12.63
CA GLU A 112 -3.37 9.50 11.65
C GLU A 112 -2.68 8.44 10.77
N PHE A 113 -1.40 8.63 10.44
CA PHE A 113 -0.63 7.62 9.69
C PHE A 113 -0.44 6.33 10.50
N THR A 114 -0.20 6.45 11.81
CA THR A 114 -0.13 5.31 12.73
C THR A 114 -1.49 4.62 12.84
N ILE A 115 -2.57 5.40 12.97
CA ILE A 115 -3.94 4.91 13.08
C ILE A 115 -4.33 4.12 11.83
N ILE A 116 -4.09 4.66 10.63
CA ILE A 116 -4.43 4.01 9.36
C ILE A 116 -3.66 2.69 9.20
N LEU A 117 -2.36 2.67 9.49
CA LEU A 117 -1.55 1.47 9.34
C LEU A 117 -1.92 0.40 10.37
N ASN A 118 -2.15 0.77 11.64
CA ASN A 118 -2.61 -0.16 12.66
C ASN A 118 -4.02 -0.69 12.36
N TYR A 119 -4.92 0.16 11.86
CA TYR A 119 -6.24 -0.26 11.41
C TYR A 119 -6.15 -1.33 10.33
N ALA A 120 -5.38 -1.09 9.26
CA ALA A 120 -5.21 -2.05 8.18
C ALA A 120 -4.66 -3.40 8.68
N ARG A 121 -3.69 -3.37 9.61
CA ARG A 121 -3.09 -4.57 10.21
C ARG A 121 -4.03 -5.32 11.18
N SER A 122 -5.01 -4.63 11.75
CA SER A 122 -5.98 -5.22 12.69
C SER A 122 -7.11 -5.99 12.01
N LEU A 123 -7.34 -5.76 10.71
CA LEU A 123 -8.40 -6.41 9.96
C LEU A 123 -8.13 -7.91 9.80
N THR A 124 -9.17 -8.72 10.01
CA THR A 124 -9.18 -10.12 9.63
C THR A 124 -9.20 -10.26 8.10
N PHE A 125 -8.98 -11.48 7.59
CA PHE A 125 -8.81 -11.72 6.16
C PHE A 125 -10.05 -11.38 5.33
N ASP A 126 -11.24 -11.61 5.85
CA ASP A 126 -12.53 -11.41 5.18
C ASP A 126 -13.33 -10.21 5.73
N ASP A 127 -12.73 -9.43 6.62
CA ASP A 127 -13.33 -8.17 7.08
C ASP A 127 -13.59 -7.21 5.91
N LYS A 128 -14.73 -6.52 6.00
CA LYS A 128 -15.01 -5.35 5.15
C LYS A 128 -14.40 -4.12 5.82
N PRO A 129 -13.41 -3.45 5.20
CA PRO A 129 -12.87 -2.23 5.77
C PRO A 129 -13.92 -1.11 5.81
N ASP A 130 -13.87 -0.30 6.88
CA ASP A 130 -14.59 0.95 7.03
C ASP A 130 -13.80 2.06 6.34
N TYR A 131 -14.01 2.17 5.03
CA TYR A 131 -13.37 3.20 4.21
C TYR A 131 -13.80 4.62 4.60
N LEU A 132 -15.01 4.78 5.17
CA LEU A 132 -15.51 6.09 5.61
C LEU A 132 -14.77 6.57 6.87
N TYR A 133 -14.46 5.65 7.79
CA TYR A 133 -13.60 5.93 8.94
C TYR A 133 -12.22 6.40 8.49
N LEU A 134 -11.56 5.66 7.59
CA LEU A 134 -10.24 6.04 7.07
C LEU A 134 -10.25 7.40 6.37
N HIS A 135 -11.28 7.66 5.56
CA HIS A 135 -11.46 8.96 4.92
C HIS A 135 -11.65 10.08 5.95
N ARG A 136 -12.45 9.85 7.00
CA ARG A 136 -12.67 10.82 8.08
C ARG A 136 -11.37 11.15 8.82
N VAL A 137 -10.57 10.15 9.17
CA VAL A 137 -9.28 10.31 9.84
C VAL A 137 -8.38 11.29 9.06
N VAL A 138 -8.23 11.09 7.75
CA VAL A 138 -7.42 11.99 6.91
C VAL A 138 -8.06 13.38 6.78
N ARG A 139 -9.39 13.44 6.64
CA ARG A 139 -10.11 14.71 6.46
C ARG A 139 -10.07 15.60 7.71
N GLU A 140 -10.16 15.01 8.89
CA GLU A 140 -10.05 15.74 10.16
C GLU A 140 -8.65 16.31 10.34
N LEU A 141 -7.60 15.55 10.01
CA LEU A 141 -6.24 16.07 9.97
C LEU A 141 -6.13 17.24 9.00
N PHE A 142 -6.64 17.08 7.77
CA PHE A 142 -6.58 18.10 6.73
C PHE A 142 -7.23 19.42 7.18
N ASN A 143 -8.42 19.33 7.78
CA ASN A 143 -9.14 20.49 8.31
C ASN A 143 -8.40 21.12 9.51
N ARG A 144 -7.84 20.31 10.41
CA ARG A 144 -7.10 20.78 11.58
C ARG A 144 -5.82 21.54 11.21
N GLN A 145 -5.19 21.18 10.09
CA GLN A 145 -4.06 21.92 9.53
C GLN A 145 -4.47 23.20 8.78
N GLY A 146 -5.78 23.46 8.65
CA GLY A 146 -6.31 24.65 7.97
C GLY A 146 -6.22 24.58 6.44
N TYR A 147 -6.03 23.40 5.87
CA TYR A 147 -5.97 23.24 4.42
C TYR A 147 -7.36 23.37 3.79
N GLN A 148 -7.38 23.87 2.55
CA GLN A 148 -8.58 24.00 1.73
C GLN A 148 -8.56 22.96 0.62
N TYR A 149 -9.70 22.36 0.33
CA TYR A 149 -9.81 21.35 -0.72
C TYR A 149 -9.95 22.03 -2.10
N ASP A 150 -8.87 22.68 -2.53
CA ASP A 150 -8.79 23.54 -3.73
C ASP A 150 -8.20 22.82 -4.96
N TYR A 151 -7.81 21.55 -4.80
CA TYR A 151 -7.12 20.74 -5.81
C TYR A 151 -5.76 21.28 -6.27
N VAL A 152 -5.11 22.12 -5.45
CA VAL A 152 -3.77 22.65 -5.72
C VAL A 152 -2.71 21.74 -5.13
N PHE A 153 -2.19 20.83 -5.95
CA PHE A 153 -1.07 19.95 -5.58
C PHE A 153 0.30 20.64 -5.75
N ASP A 154 1.34 20.14 -5.07
CA ASP A 154 2.72 20.67 -5.15
C ASP A 154 3.22 20.90 -6.58
N TRP A 155 2.99 19.92 -7.48
CA TRP A 155 3.40 20.03 -8.88
C TRP A 155 2.59 21.05 -9.68
N THR A 156 1.39 21.41 -9.23
CA THR A 156 0.54 22.46 -9.84
C THR A 156 1.20 23.82 -9.63
N ILE A 157 1.65 24.08 -8.40
CA ILE A 157 2.37 25.29 -8.04
C ILE A 157 3.69 25.37 -8.82
N TYR A 158 4.46 24.27 -8.85
CA TYR A 158 5.74 24.21 -9.55
C TYR A 158 5.62 24.51 -11.06
N LYS A 159 4.62 23.95 -11.75
CA LYS A 159 4.39 24.20 -13.18
C LYS A 159 4.00 25.64 -13.48
N HIS A 160 3.15 26.23 -12.64
CA HIS A 160 2.72 27.61 -12.80
C HIS A 160 3.90 28.61 -12.63
N HIS A 161 4.81 28.34 -11.68
CA HIS A 161 6.03 29.16 -11.54
C HIS A 161 6.94 29.07 -12.76
N GLN A 162 7.12 27.87 -13.34
CA GLN A 162 7.92 27.71 -14.56
C GLN A 162 7.32 28.44 -15.77
N GLN A 163 6.00 28.40 -15.94
CA GLN A 163 5.33 29.12 -17.02
C GLN A 163 5.53 30.63 -16.90
N LYS A 164 5.34 31.20 -15.69
CA LYS A 164 5.60 32.63 -15.43
C LYS A 164 7.05 33.04 -15.72
N GLN A 165 8.02 32.18 -15.42
CA GLN A 165 9.44 32.45 -15.71
C GLN A 165 9.73 32.41 -17.21
N ALA A 166 9.11 31.49 -17.95
CA ALA A 166 9.24 31.43 -19.41
C ALA A 166 8.60 32.65 -20.10
N GLU A 167 7.45 33.12 -19.60
CA GLU A 167 6.77 34.32 -20.10
C GLU A 167 7.60 35.60 -19.84
N ASN A 168 8.16 35.75 -18.64
CA ASN A 168 9.02 36.89 -18.30
C ASN A 168 10.33 36.92 -19.11
N ASN A 169 10.93 35.75 -19.39
CA ASN A 169 12.14 35.67 -20.21
C ASN A 169 11.86 35.86 -21.71
N GLY A 170 10.67 35.49 -22.19
CA GLY A 170 10.22 35.72 -23.57
C GLY A 170 9.93 37.20 -23.87
N ALA A 171 9.45 37.96 -22.88
CA ALA A 171 9.16 39.39 -23.02
C ALA A 171 10.43 40.27 -23.06
N ASN A 172 11.55 39.83 -22.49
CA ASN A 172 12.81 40.60 -22.44
C ASN A 172 13.72 40.39 -23.69
N GLY A 173 13.36 39.48 -24.59
CA GLY A 173 14.09 39.19 -25.84
C GLY A 173 13.62 40.01 -27.05
N SER A 174 12.59 40.84 -26.92
CA SER A 174 11.94 41.53 -28.05
C SER A 174 12.47 42.95 -28.31
N ASN A 175 13.38 43.49 -27.48
CA ASN A 175 13.79 44.91 -27.57
C ASN A 175 15.20 45.15 -28.16
N ALA A 176 15.73 44.20 -28.94
CA ALA A 176 17.02 44.35 -29.61
C ALA A 176 16.90 44.05 -31.11
N LYS A 177 16.03 44.78 -31.83
CA LYS A 177 16.00 44.79 -33.30
C LYS A 177 15.24 46.01 -33.84
N ASN A 178 15.79 47.21 -33.65
CA ASN A 178 15.56 48.28 -34.62
C ASN A 178 16.66 49.35 -34.55
N ASN A 179 17.69 49.19 -35.37
CA ASN A 179 18.38 50.29 -36.06
C ASN A 179 19.48 49.73 -36.95
N ASN A 180 19.17 49.53 -38.23
CA ASN A 180 19.97 50.13 -39.30
C ASN A 180 19.27 49.87 -40.64
N GLY A 181 18.73 50.94 -41.20
CA GLY A 181 18.41 51.02 -42.62
C GLY A 181 19.58 51.66 -43.37
N GLY A 182 19.80 51.19 -44.59
CA GLY A 182 20.28 52.06 -45.67
C GLY A 182 21.61 51.67 -46.32
N THR A 183 21.47 51.02 -47.49
CA THR A 183 22.16 51.31 -48.79
C THR A 183 23.69 51.23 -48.88
N GLY A 184 24.33 50.64 -49.89
CA GLY A 184 23.91 50.00 -51.14
C GLY A 184 25.12 49.82 -52.07
N GLY A 185 25.11 48.77 -52.90
CA GLY A 185 25.94 48.55 -54.11
C GLY A 185 27.41 48.17 -53.90
N ALA A 186 28.10 47.47 -54.80
CA ALA A 186 27.81 46.64 -55.98
C ALA A 186 29.17 46.11 -56.48
N GLY A 187 29.21 44.94 -57.13
CA GLY A 187 30.36 44.41 -57.89
C GLY A 187 30.90 43.10 -57.30
N ALA A 188 30.54 41.90 -57.75
CA ALA A 188 30.75 41.24 -59.06
C ALA A 188 32.18 40.72 -59.29
N GLY A 189 32.29 39.41 -59.60
CA GLY A 189 33.49 38.72 -60.10
C GLY A 189 33.96 37.58 -59.19
N ALA A 190 33.40 36.37 -59.30
CA ALA A 190 33.74 35.29 -60.23
C ALA A 190 34.94 34.39 -59.81
N THR A 191 34.57 33.15 -59.47
CA THR A 191 35.23 31.86 -59.77
C THR A 191 36.64 31.53 -59.26
N GLY A 192 36.68 30.49 -58.42
CA GLY A 192 37.50 29.29 -58.67
C GLY A 192 38.76 29.12 -57.82
N GLY A 193 38.85 28.00 -57.08
CA GLY A 193 40.13 27.48 -56.61
C GLY A 193 40.09 26.88 -55.20
N ALA A 194 40.34 25.58 -55.13
CA ALA A 194 40.35 24.72 -53.95
C ALA A 194 41.36 25.11 -52.85
N SER A 195 41.11 24.68 -51.61
CA SER A 195 42.00 23.79 -50.84
C SER A 195 41.56 23.71 -49.36
N VAL A 196 41.24 22.49 -48.93
CA VAL A 196 41.72 21.79 -47.73
C VAL A 196 41.60 22.43 -46.33
N THR A 197 41.16 21.56 -45.41
CA THR A 197 41.31 21.52 -43.94
C THR A 197 40.27 22.14 -43.00
N ASN A 198 39.74 21.22 -42.19
CA ASN A 198 39.67 21.22 -40.73
C ASN A 198 38.33 21.46 -40.03
N ASN A 199 37.91 20.35 -39.40
CA ASN A 199 37.57 20.19 -37.99
C ASN A 199 36.47 21.05 -37.39
N GLY A 200 35.36 20.35 -37.11
CA GLY A 200 34.53 20.63 -35.96
C GLY A 200 35.30 20.43 -34.66
N ASN A 201 35.25 21.44 -33.80
CA ASN A 201 35.56 21.31 -32.38
C ASN A 201 34.30 21.62 -31.59
N ALA A 202 33.84 20.60 -30.86
CA ALA A 202 33.01 20.74 -29.69
C ALA A 202 33.81 21.47 -28.60
N ALA A 203 33.24 22.54 -28.06
CA ALA A 203 33.81 23.29 -26.95
C ALA A 203 33.22 22.78 -25.62
N ALA A 204 34.06 22.14 -24.82
CA ALA A 204 33.92 22.06 -23.37
C ALA A 204 35.09 22.85 -22.75
N LEU A 205 34.78 23.71 -21.79
CA LEU A 205 35.69 24.69 -21.16
C LEU A 205 35.18 24.99 -19.72
N PRO A 206 36.00 25.54 -18.79
CA PRO A 206 36.76 24.72 -17.83
C PRO A 206 36.77 25.29 -16.39
N SER A 207 37.66 24.74 -15.55
CA SER A 207 38.59 25.41 -14.58
C SER A 207 38.61 24.71 -13.20
N SER A 208 39.76 24.16 -12.73
CA SER A 208 40.95 24.78 -12.07
C SER A 208 40.75 24.86 -10.54
N SER A 209 41.66 24.61 -9.59
CA SER A 209 43.12 24.44 -9.53
C SER A 209 43.52 23.83 -8.16
N GLN A 210 44.68 23.16 -8.08
CA GLN A 210 45.49 23.02 -6.85
C GLN A 210 46.99 23.12 -7.23
N PRO A 211 47.86 23.75 -6.42
CA PRO A 211 49.30 23.75 -6.66
C PRO A 211 50.07 22.78 -5.75
N LYS A 212 51.25 22.38 -6.24
CA LYS A 212 52.22 21.42 -5.69
C LYS A 212 53.53 22.18 -5.37
N LEU A 213 54.20 21.85 -4.26
CA LEU A 213 55.56 22.32 -3.94
C LEU A 213 56.51 21.16 -3.57
N LEU A 214 57.81 21.47 -3.64
CA LEU A 214 58.99 20.68 -4.03
C LEU A 214 59.74 19.98 -2.86
N GLY A 215 60.58 18.96 -3.16
CA GLY A 215 61.36 18.11 -2.21
C GLY A 215 62.52 18.79 -1.46
N GLY A 216 63.14 18.22 -0.40
CA GLY A 216 64.00 17.01 -0.28
C GLY A 216 64.62 16.90 1.15
N PRO A 217 65.72 16.16 1.41
CA PRO A 217 65.75 14.79 1.99
C PRO A 217 66.38 14.66 3.41
N SER A 218 66.21 13.50 4.10
CA SER A 218 67.27 12.71 4.81
C SER A 218 66.78 11.80 5.98
N GLN A 219 67.23 10.53 5.93
CA GLN A 219 67.64 9.58 7.01
C GLN A 219 66.72 9.10 8.16
N SER A 220 66.79 7.76 8.33
CA SER A 220 66.78 6.94 9.57
C SER A 220 65.46 6.45 10.18
N GLY A 221 65.46 5.19 10.64
CA GLY A 221 64.60 4.72 11.74
C GLY A 221 63.68 3.55 11.44
N GLN A 222 64.12 2.34 11.75
CA GLN A 222 63.30 1.14 11.90
C GLN A 222 62.15 1.35 12.90
N ALA A 223 60.91 0.99 12.53
CA ALA A 223 59.89 0.42 13.42
C ALA A 223 58.55 0.26 12.65
N VAL A 224 57.66 -0.56 13.22
CA VAL A 224 56.24 -0.76 12.83
C VAL A 224 55.98 -1.87 11.80
N ASN A 225 56.21 -3.11 12.22
CA ASN A 225 55.55 -4.29 11.63
C ASN A 225 54.92 -5.18 12.74
N GLN A 226 54.24 -4.55 13.71
CA GLN A 226 53.57 -5.23 14.83
C GLN A 226 52.05 -5.02 14.89
N SER A 227 51.47 -4.22 13.99
CA SER A 227 50.05 -3.85 14.03
C SER A 227 49.11 -4.80 13.26
N SER A 228 49.63 -5.73 12.45
CA SER A 228 48.80 -6.65 11.64
C SER A 228 48.35 -7.92 12.39
N SER A 229 49.14 -8.42 13.34
CA SER A 229 48.81 -9.63 14.10
C SER A 229 47.75 -9.39 15.19
N ALA A 230 47.82 -8.26 15.89
CA ALA A 230 46.84 -7.87 16.91
C ALA A 230 45.45 -7.65 16.32
N GLN A 231 45.38 -7.08 15.10
CA GLN A 231 44.12 -6.81 14.42
C GLN A 231 43.46 -8.10 13.87
N ALA A 232 44.27 -9.08 13.45
CA ALA A 232 43.80 -10.40 13.06
C ALA A 232 43.28 -11.22 14.27
N GLN A 233 43.95 -11.16 15.42
CA GLN A 233 43.48 -11.81 16.66
C GLN A 233 42.17 -11.20 17.19
N ALA A 234 42.02 -9.87 17.14
CA ALA A 234 40.78 -9.21 17.55
C ALA A 234 39.58 -9.59 16.67
N GLN A 235 39.78 -9.73 15.36
CA GLN A 235 38.72 -10.20 14.45
C GLN A 235 38.34 -11.67 14.68
N ALA A 236 39.31 -12.55 14.93
CA ALA A 236 39.04 -13.96 15.23
C ALA A 236 38.24 -14.13 16.54
N GLN A 237 38.56 -13.35 17.58
CA GLN A 237 37.82 -13.36 18.84
C GLN A 237 36.40 -12.81 18.69
N ALA A 238 36.21 -11.76 17.88
CA ALA A 238 34.87 -11.21 17.60
C ALA A 238 33.98 -12.21 16.85
N GLN A 239 34.55 -12.98 15.90
CA GLN A 239 33.82 -14.02 15.18
C GLN A 239 33.46 -15.21 16.08
N ALA A 240 34.37 -15.63 16.97
CA ALA A 240 34.09 -16.69 17.94
C ALA A 240 32.99 -16.30 18.94
N ALA A 241 32.97 -15.05 19.40
CA ALA A 241 31.91 -14.53 20.28
C ALA A 241 30.54 -14.49 19.59
N GLN A 242 30.48 -14.09 18.31
CA GLN A 242 29.24 -14.11 17.53
C GLN A 242 28.71 -15.53 17.31
N ALA A 243 29.60 -16.51 17.07
CA ALA A 243 29.21 -17.90 16.92
C ALA A 243 28.61 -18.49 18.20
N GLN A 244 29.15 -18.15 19.38
CA GLN A 244 28.59 -18.58 20.67
C GLN A 244 27.21 -17.99 20.94
N VAL A 245 26.99 -16.71 20.65
CA VAL A 245 25.67 -16.06 20.84
C VAL A 245 24.62 -16.67 19.91
N GLN A 246 24.99 -16.99 18.65
CA GLN A 246 24.07 -17.68 17.73
C GLN A 246 23.75 -19.10 18.19
N ALA A 247 24.74 -19.86 18.69
CA ALA A 247 24.51 -21.21 19.21
C ALA A 247 23.57 -21.21 20.44
N GLN A 248 23.74 -20.24 21.35
CA GLN A 248 22.84 -20.09 22.50
C GLN A 248 21.43 -19.70 22.08
N ALA A 249 21.28 -18.80 21.10
CA ALA A 249 19.96 -18.41 20.58
C ALA A 249 19.23 -19.60 19.93
N GLN A 250 19.93 -20.45 19.18
CA GLN A 250 19.35 -21.66 18.59
C GLN A 250 18.94 -22.68 19.66
N ALA A 251 19.76 -22.86 20.70
CA ALA A 251 19.42 -23.76 21.81
C ALA A 251 18.17 -23.30 22.58
N GLN A 252 18.03 -21.99 22.83
CA GLN A 252 16.83 -21.43 23.48
C GLN A 252 15.58 -21.61 22.61
N MET A 253 15.70 -21.43 21.30
CA MET A 253 14.57 -21.61 20.37
C MET A 253 14.12 -23.08 20.31
N ALA A 254 15.07 -24.03 20.33
CA ALA A 254 14.76 -25.46 20.39
C ALA A 254 14.06 -25.86 21.70
N GLN A 255 14.50 -25.31 22.84
CA GLN A 255 13.84 -25.53 24.13
C GLN A 255 12.41 -24.96 24.16
N ALA A 256 12.21 -23.77 23.60
CA ALA A 256 10.89 -23.15 23.51
C ALA A 256 9.91 -23.97 22.65
N GLN A 257 10.38 -24.52 21.52
CA GLN A 257 9.56 -25.41 20.69
C GLN A 257 9.19 -26.71 21.42
N ALA A 258 10.14 -27.31 22.15
CA ALA A 258 9.87 -28.52 22.92
C ALA A 258 8.82 -28.28 24.02
N GLN A 259 8.87 -27.13 24.71
CA GLN A 259 7.87 -26.75 25.71
C GLN A 259 6.48 -26.55 25.10
N LEU A 260 6.40 -25.91 23.92
CA LEU A 260 5.13 -25.70 23.21
C LEU A 260 4.49 -27.03 22.79
N GLN A 261 5.31 -27.98 22.31
CA GLN A 261 4.85 -29.31 21.94
C GLN A 261 4.36 -30.10 23.17
N ALA A 262 5.05 -30.01 24.30
CA ALA A 262 4.62 -30.65 25.55
C ALA A 262 3.28 -30.09 26.05
N GLN A 263 3.08 -28.77 25.99
CA GLN A 263 1.79 -28.15 26.34
C GLN A 263 0.66 -28.58 25.40
N ALA A 264 0.92 -28.68 24.10
CA ALA A 264 -0.05 -29.15 23.13
C ALA A 264 -0.46 -30.63 23.36
N GLN A 265 0.48 -31.47 23.79
CA GLN A 265 0.20 -32.86 24.16
C GLN A 265 -0.67 -32.95 25.41
N LEU A 266 -0.39 -32.14 26.43
CA LEU A 266 -1.21 -32.05 27.65
C LEU A 266 -2.64 -31.57 27.35
N GLN A 267 -2.80 -30.57 26.47
CA GLN A 267 -4.12 -30.11 26.04
C GLN A 267 -4.90 -31.21 25.28
N ARG A 268 -4.24 -31.95 24.40
CA ARG A 268 -4.89 -33.11 23.73
C ARG A 268 -5.31 -34.18 24.73
N GLN A 269 -4.47 -34.47 25.73
CA GLN A 269 -4.80 -35.49 26.74
C GLN A 269 -6.00 -35.07 27.60
N GLN A 270 -6.11 -33.77 27.95
CA GLN A 270 -7.28 -33.23 28.65
C GLN A 270 -8.56 -33.29 27.79
N GLN A 271 -8.47 -33.06 26.47
CA GLN A 271 -9.61 -33.18 25.57
C GLN A 271 -10.08 -34.63 25.40
N VAL A 272 -9.17 -35.61 25.41
CA VAL A 272 -9.53 -37.04 25.37
C VAL A 272 -10.18 -37.48 26.68
N LEU A 273 -9.74 -36.97 27.83
CA LEU A 273 -10.38 -37.24 29.13
C LEU A 273 -11.77 -36.59 29.25
N ALA A 274 -12.00 -35.43 28.64
CA ALA A 274 -13.32 -34.80 28.59
C ALA A 274 -14.29 -35.46 27.58
N GLY A 275 -13.78 -36.24 26.62
CA GLY A 275 -14.57 -36.88 25.56
C GLY A 275 -15.18 -38.25 25.91
N ASN A 276 -14.84 -38.84 27.06
CA ASN A 276 -15.33 -40.18 27.45
C ASN A 276 -16.59 -40.16 28.36
N GLY A 277 -17.31 -39.05 28.40
CA GLY A 277 -18.45 -38.84 29.32
C GLY A 277 -19.86 -39.15 28.78
N GLN A 278 -20.02 -39.72 27.58
CA GLN A 278 -21.35 -40.10 27.07
C GLN A 278 -21.33 -41.48 26.39
N GLY A 279 -21.35 -42.52 27.22
CA GLY A 279 -21.65 -43.88 26.82
C GLY A 279 -23.14 -44.03 26.51
N HIS A 280 -23.44 -44.19 25.23
CA HIS A 280 -24.73 -44.56 24.68
C HIS A 280 -25.11 -45.97 25.19
N VAL A 281 -26.22 -46.10 25.92
CA VAL A 281 -26.77 -47.40 26.32
C VAL A 281 -27.63 -47.92 25.17
N SER A 282 -27.16 -48.99 24.52
CA SER A 282 -27.91 -49.78 23.55
C SER A 282 -28.58 -50.97 24.25
N HIS A 283 -29.90 -51.08 24.09
CA HIS A 283 -30.65 -52.32 24.34
C HIS A 283 -31.11 -52.91 23.00
N PRO A 284 -30.87 -54.20 22.72
CA PRO A 284 -31.64 -54.95 21.75
C PRO A 284 -32.51 -55.99 22.46
N SER A 285 -33.75 -56.19 22.00
CA SER A 285 -34.38 -57.51 21.81
C SER A 285 -35.81 -57.38 21.32
N SER A 286 -36.06 -58.03 20.19
CA SER A 286 -37.36 -58.29 19.59
C SER A 286 -38.09 -59.43 20.31
N SER A 287 -39.42 -59.39 20.41
CA SER A 287 -40.30 -60.54 20.14
C SER A 287 -41.80 -60.23 20.37
N ASN A 288 -42.61 -60.89 19.53
CA ASN A 288 -44.03 -61.24 19.68
C ASN A 288 -45.14 -60.24 19.30
N LEU A 289 -45.53 -60.35 18.02
CA LEU A 289 -46.84 -60.89 17.59
C LEU A 289 -47.97 -60.85 18.63
N HIS A 290 -49.01 -60.05 18.36
CA HIS A 290 -50.38 -60.56 18.27
C HIS A 290 -51.23 -59.67 17.36
N ASN A 291 -52.01 -60.36 16.55
CA ASN A 291 -52.90 -59.89 15.50
C ASN A 291 -54.34 -59.99 16.04
N GLU A 292 -55.16 -58.97 15.80
CA GLU A 292 -56.63 -59.01 15.65
C GLU A 292 -57.11 -57.54 15.61
N ALA A 293 -57.57 -56.99 14.48
CA ALA A 293 -58.80 -57.24 13.74
C ALA A 293 -59.85 -56.15 14.01
N THR A 294 -60.66 -55.88 12.98
CA THR A 294 -61.79 -54.92 12.87
C THR A 294 -61.35 -53.46 12.67
N GLY A 295 -61.55 -52.82 11.51
CA GLY A 295 -62.79 -52.56 10.77
C GLY A 295 -63.09 -51.05 10.94
N GLY A 296 -63.41 -50.21 9.96
CA GLY A 296 -63.63 -50.30 8.53
C GLY A 296 -63.91 -48.89 7.98
N TYR A 297 -64.12 -48.83 6.66
CA TYR A 297 -64.95 -47.88 5.90
C TYR A 297 -64.70 -46.34 5.90
N TYR A 298 -64.40 -45.86 4.67
CA TYR A 298 -64.91 -44.69 3.93
C TYR A 298 -64.61 -43.22 4.34
N ARG A 299 -63.82 -42.57 3.47
CA ARG A 299 -64.21 -41.50 2.51
C ARG A 299 -64.76 -40.16 3.03
N GLY A 300 -63.92 -39.12 2.93
CA GLY A 300 -64.14 -37.99 2.01
C GLY A 300 -64.82 -36.70 2.49
N TYR A 301 -64.34 -35.60 1.88
CA TYR A 301 -64.90 -34.24 1.71
C TYR A 301 -64.66 -33.16 2.79
N ASP A 302 -63.67 -32.33 2.50
CA ASP A 302 -63.78 -30.94 2.02
C ASP A 302 -64.70 -29.89 2.69
N ASP A 303 -64.11 -28.71 2.76
CA ASP A 303 -64.65 -27.36 2.60
C ASP A 303 -65.23 -26.54 3.78
N SER A 304 -64.84 -25.27 3.71
CA SER A 304 -65.57 -24.04 4.03
C SER A 304 -65.11 -23.15 5.21
N MET A 305 -64.64 -21.97 4.77
CA MET A 305 -64.99 -20.62 5.25
C MET A 305 -64.54 -20.14 6.65
N ALA A 306 -63.80 -19.02 6.66
CA ALA A 306 -64.40 -17.73 6.99
C ALA A 306 -63.50 -16.54 6.58
N ARG A 307 -64.08 -15.63 5.80
CA ARG A 307 -63.61 -14.26 5.54
C ARG A 307 -63.99 -13.38 6.74
N TYR A 308 -63.22 -12.33 7.04
CA TYR A 308 -63.78 -10.99 7.24
C TYR A 308 -62.70 -9.92 7.05
N ASN A 309 -63.14 -8.75 6.61
CA ASN A 309 -62.47 -7.77 5.76
C ASN A 309 -62.71 -6.35 6.33
N LYS A 310 -62.05 -5.35 5.70
CA LYS A 310 -62.40 -3.91 5.61
C LYS A 310 -62.00 -3.00 6.79
N SER A 311 -61.61 -1.72 6.60
CA SER A 311 -61.46 -0.84 5.42
C SER A 311 -61.02 0.56 5.91
N GLY A 312 -60.45 1.41 5.03
CA GLY A 312 -60.72 2.86 5.11
C GLY A 312 -59.59 3.82 4.69
N SER A 313 -59.67 4.30 3.44
CA SER A 313 -59.25 5.63 2.95
C SER A 313 -60.53 6.33 2.42
N PRO A 314 -60.67 7.68 2.22
CA PRO A 314 -59.91 8.46 1.19
C PRO A 314 -59.80 10.03 1.33
N GLN A 315 -59.01 10.62 0.40
CA GLN A 315 -59.16 11.88 -0.39
C GLN A 315 -58.93 13.35 0.10
N GLU A 316 -57.94 13.99 -0.57
CA GLU A 316 -57.87 15.25 -1.39
C GLU A 316 -58.28 16.70 -0.97
N GLN A 317 -57.55 17.65 -1.62
CA GLN A 317 -57.63 19.14 -1.78
C GLN A 317 -56.72 19.96 -0.84
N GLY A 318 -55.95 21.01 -1.22
CA GLY A 318 -55.64 21.75 -2.45
C GLY A 318 -55.13 23.17 -2.09
N GLY A 319 -54.03 23.66 -2.69
CA GLY A 319 -53.78 25.10 -2.96
C GLY A 319 -52.92 25.99 -2.02
N GLN A 320 -51.82 26.51 -2.61
CA GLN A 320 -51.21 27.86 -2.51
C GLN A 320 -50.04 28.22 -1.53
N ALA A 321 -48.91 28.55 -2.19
CA ALA A 321 -48.03 29.73 -2.06
C ALA A 321 -46.93 29.83 -0.97
N HIS A 322 -45.79 30.35 -1.45
CA HIS A 322 -44.43 30.46 -0.92
C HIS A 322 -44.26 31.56 0.16
N PRO A 323 -43.14 31.62 0.92
CA PRO A 323 -41.91 32.21 0.39
C PRO A 323 -40.59 31.52 0.76
N GLN A 324 -39.63 31.76 -0.14
CA GLN A 324 -38.19 31.50 -0.16
C GLN A 324 -37.48 31.18 1.18
N ALA A 325 -36.87 29.99 1.24
CA ALA A 325 -35.67 29.71 2.02
C ALA A 325 -34.56 29.22 1.08
N LYS A 326 -33.39 29.84 1.21
CA LYS A 326 -32.20 29.65 0.38
C LYS A 326 -31.81 28.17 0.30
N ARG A 327 -31.72 27.65 -0.94
CA ARG A 327 -31.12 26.35 -1.21
C ARG A 327 -29.64 26.42 -0.80
N GLN A 328 -29.26 25.64 0.20
CA GLN A 328 -27.88 25.22 0.37
C GLN A 328 -27.59 24.25 -0.77
N ASP A 329 -26.63 24.61 -1.62
CA ASP A 329 -26.14 23.76 -2.68
C ASP A 329 -25.65 22.44 -2.06
N SER A 330 -26.35 21.36 -2.35
CA SER A 330 -25.94 20.01 -2.02
C SER A 330 -24.68 19.66 -2.82
N ASP A 331 -23.66 19.20 -2.11
CA ASP A 331 -22.37 18.77 -2.66
C ASP A 331 -22.56 17.70 -3.75
N PRO A 332 -22.14 17.93 -5.01
CA PRO A 332 -22.31 16.96 -6.09
C PRO A 332 -21.56 15.64 -5.85
N LEU A 333 -20.69 15.56 -4.84
CA LEU A 333 -20.04 14.32 -4.42
C LEU A 333 -20.95 13.41 -3.57
N ILE A 334 -21.93 13.96 -2.84
CA ILE A 334 -22.92 13.17 -2.10
C ILE A 334 -23.88 12.49 -3.08
N ASP A 335 -24.30 13.19 -4.14
CA ASP A 335 -25.14 12.61 -5.19
C ASP A 335 -24.39 11.56 -6.02
N ALA A 336 -23.08 11.73 -6.22
CA ALA A 336 -22.23 10.74 -6.89
C ALA A 336 -22.02 9.46 -6.06
N LEU A 337 -22.05 9.54 -4.73
CA LEU A 337 -21.96 8.38 -3.84
C LEU A 337 -23.31 7.66 -3.66
N GLN A 338 -24.43 8.39 -3.76
CA GLN A 338 -25.77 7.81 -3.77
C GLN A 338 -26.05 7.05 -5.09
N LEU A 339 -25.57 7.56 -6.23
CA LEU A 339 -25.68 6.91 -7.54
C LEU A 339 -24.58 5.86 -7.80
N GLY A 340 -23.41 5.99 -7.16
CA GLY A 340 -22.29 5.05 -7.27
C GLY A 340 -22.48 3.73 -6.52
N ASN A 341 -23.48 3.63 -5.65
CA ASN A 341 -23.79 2.42 -4.88
C ASN A 341 -24.42 1.29 -5.74
N GLN A 342 -24.70 1.56 -7.02
CA GLN A 342 -25.19 0.59 -8.01
C GLN A 342 -24.08 0.14 -8.99
N ALA A 343 -22.88 0.73 -8.95
CA ALA A 343 -21.81 0.47 -9.93
C ALA A 343 -20.59 -0.27 -9.37
N TRP A 344 -20.62 -0.64 -8.08
CA TRP A 344 -19.56 -1.41 -7.40
C TRP A 344 -20.09 -2.56 -6.53
N LEU A 345 -21.23 -3.13 -6.91
CA LEU A 345 -21.73 -4.42 -6.44
C LEU A 345 -21.36 -5.50 -7.47
#